data_AF-A0AAV3WBJ7-F1
#
_entry.id   AF-A0AAV3WBJ7-F1
#
_cell.length_a   1.000
_cell.length_b   1.000
_cell.length_c   1.000
_cell.angle_alpha   90.00
_cell.angle_beta   90.00
_cell.angle_gamma   90.00
#
_symmetry.space_group_name_H-M   'P 1'
#
loop_
_entity.id
_entity.type
_entity.pdbx_description
1 polymer ?
#
loop_
_entity_poly.entity_id
_entity_poly.type
_entity_poly.pdbx_seq_one_letter_code
_entity_poly.pdbx_strand_id
1 'polypeptide(L)'
;MNLEKRKVKIYDLPIDPNVSILYPEQVIIRFPDGKTVDIGSLCYLVRQPTLKVHQGVVRASRMGREVQLSSLSEQRYKGIRLLISFISELILNSGKRIATIKDQVSRFMVFMFWVDQNGFSQVLDKSDLGKKILIQYTQYLKDRVSRNEIAIKSAARQQKVIIKFLCDFWNNEDLKQDIPFITLKKSSGNITQPPCEDAKAKVLSLCEHIFDGLTSLILEHKAYPYSLTLPKYLNFKDNMIWIFPAELWFIHPEKMHQKRSICLGYNYKSGTLNTIDQVASVRLRCDRTLHDNITAIKSAKKKLIAANQNYRHSHRMQQSVFALNVFIILFVAQTGMNWAQVINLLWNDKFEVSSSRQLFRTIKYRANGKECCFELPLSFMPRFKKFLQLRKYILNQHDMDFLFFCIQDKGQSKPASIKAGSLYYIYNFLKKIDPNLVPVTSREWRVAKSDWLIRNTDPTTTALILQNTEQTVLSSYISGSESKHWEEMSDFFNNISQVVLNRNKEKNEFLQGAVGQCSSYGNPSSLNNDLEVSVNCYTPEGCLFCDKYRIHVDATDIRKLLSCRYCIEKTAYLVGGIELQHITIQPIIDRIDLILDKLKDYDAELVERIMSEIEEGELDFYWAKKLEMFMELELIV
;
A
#
# COMPACT_ATOMS: atom_id res chain seq x y z
N MET A 1 -46.28 5.52 6.47
CA MET A 1 -45.95 5.30 7.90
C MET A 1 -45.64 6.67 8.49
N ASN A 2 -46.36 7.08 9.54
CA ASN A 2 -46.04 8.32 10.25
C ASN A 2 -44.92 8.02 11.25
N LEU A 3 -43.70 8.48 10.96
CA LEU A 3 -42.55 8.33 11.85
C LEU A 3 -42.33 9.64 12.60
N GLU A 4 -42.16 9.56 13.91
CA GLU A 4 -42.08 10.71 14.80
C GLU A 4 -40.86 10.59 15.72
N LYS A 5 -40.40 11.74 16.23
CA LYS A 5 -39.33 11.78 17.22
C LYS A 5 -39.85 11.30 18.58
N ARG A 6 -39.06 10.48 19.26
CA ARG A 6 -39.35 10.03 20.63
C ARG A 6 -38.41 10.67 21.64
N LYS A 7 -38.80 10.61 22.92
CA LYS A 7 -37.94 10.98 24.05
C LYS A 7 -36.72 10.06 24.11
N VAL A 8 -35.54 10.65 24.36
CA VAL A 8 -34.26 9.93 24.43
C VAL A 8 -33.45 10.33 25.66
N LYS A 9 -32.68 9.39 26.19
CA LYS A 9 -31.70 9.59 27.27
C LYS A 9 -30.43 8.81 26.95
N ILE A 10 -29.27 9.45 27.12
CA ILE A 10 -27.97 8.84 26.84
C ILE A 10 -27.44 8.18 28.12
N TYR A 11 -26.95 6.95 27.99
CA TYR A 11 -26.25 6.20 29.03
C TYR A 11 -24.85 5.85 28.54
N ASP A 12 -23.85 6.10 29.38
CA ASP A 12 -22.47 5.73 29.12
C ASP A 12 -22.24 4.25 29.38
N LEU A 13 -21.49 3.60 28.48
CA LEU A 13 -21.03 2.23 28.64
C LEU A 13 -19.58 2.20 29.15
N PRO A 14 -19.24 1.26 30.05
CA PRO A 14 -20.13 0.28 30.70
C PRO A 14 -21.13 0.96 31.65
N ILE A 15 -22.34 0.41 31.75
CA ILE A 15 -23.37 0.90 32.68
C ILE A 15 -22.92 0.61 34.10
N ASP A 16 -23.02 1.62 34.97
CA ASP A 16 -22.82 1.48 36.41
C ASP A 16 -23.82 0.46 36.98
N PRO A 17 -23.36 -0.57 37.72
CA PRO A 17 -24.23 -1.58 38.33
C PRO A 17 -25.38 -1.02 39.17
N ASN A 18 -25.23 0.19 39.73
CA ASN A 18 -26.24 0.87 40.55
C ASN A 18 -27.31 1.59 39.73
N VAL A 19 -27.17 1.68 38.40
CA VAL A 19 -28.10 2.38 37.52
C VAL A 19 -29.16 1.42 36.98
N SER A 20 -30.40 1.60 37.46
CA SER A 20 -31.57 0.89 36.92
C SER A 20 -32.18 1.63 35.73
N ILE A 21 -32.24 0.95 34.57
CA ILE A 21 -32.83 1.51 33.35
C ILE A 21 -34.35 1.31 33.35
N LEU A 22 -35.10 2.26 33.87
CA LEU A 22 -36.58 2.17 33.95
C LEU A 22 -37.30 2.30 32.61
N TYR A 23 -36.72 3.04 31.65
CA TYR A 23 -37.34 3.35 30.37
C TYR A 23 -36.43 2.93 29.21
N PRO A 24 -36.33 1.62 28.90
CA PRO A 24 -35.43 1.11 27.86
C PRO A 24 -35.73 1.70 26.48
N GLU A 25 -36.99 2.02 26.20
CA GLU A 25 -37.44 2.65 24.96
C GLU A 25 -36.88 4.05 24.73
N GLN A 26 -36.29 4.68 25.75
CA GLN A 26 -35.66 5.99 25.68
C GLN A 26 -34.14 5.91 25.49
N VAL A 27 -33.52 4.73 25.59
CA VAL A 27 -32.06 4.60 25.75
C VAL A 27 -31.29 4.83 24.44
N ILE A 28 -30.29 5.71 24.51
CA ILE A 28 -29.15 5.75 23.60
C ILE A 28 -27.91 5.33 24.40
N ILE A 29 -27.18 4.33 23.93
CA ILE A 29 -25.90 3.92 24.56
C ILE A 29 -24.74 4.70 23.94
N ARG A 30 -23.79 5.16 24.76
CA ARG A 30 -22.55 5.83 24.34
C ARG A 30 -21.34 4.97 24.71
N PHE A 31 -20.55 4.63 23.70
CA PHE A 31 -19.32 3.86 23.87
C PHE A 31 -18.18 4.75 24.40
N PRO A 32 -17.12 4.17 25.00
CA PRO A 32 -15.95 4.93 25.48
C PRO A 32 -15.26 5.80 24.42
N ASP A 33 -15.40 5.48 23.13
CA ASP A 33 -14.88 6.30 22.02
C ASP A 33 -15.79 7.48 21.64
N GLY A 34 -16.81 7.77 22.45
CA GLY A 34 -17.76 8.87 22.30
C GLY A 34 -18.87 8.63 21.26
N LYS A 35 -18.84 7.51 20.53
CA LYS A 35 -19.86 7.18 19.52
C LYS A 35 -21.10 6.57 20.18
N THR A 36 -22.27 6.80 19.59
CA THR A 36 -23.54 6.36 20.17
C THR A 36 -24.32 5.41 19.27
N VAL A 37 -25.09 4.51 19.87
CA VAL A 37 -26.06 3.65 19.18
C VAL A 37 -27.43 3.78 19.85
N ASP A 38 -28.46 3.95 19.04
CA ASP A 38 -29.82 4.18 19.52
C ASP A 38 -30.57 2.87 19.81
N ILE A 39 -30.18 2.18 20.87
CA ILE A 39 -30.66 0.82 21.18
C ILE A 39 -32.12 0.78 21.63
N GLY A 40 -32.61 1.84 22.30
CA GLY A 40 -33.99 1.95 22.75
C GLY A 40 -35.00 2.01 21.60
N SER A 41 -34.55 2.35 20.38
CA SER A 41 -35.41 2.29 19.19
C SER A 41 -35.91 0.88 18.89
N LEU A 42 -35.23 -0.17 19.39
CA LEU A 42 -35.66 -1.56 19.24
C LEU A 42 -36.93 -1.91 20.04
N CYS A 43 -37.35 -1.04 20.97
CA CYS A 43 -38.65 -1.19 21.63
C CYS A 43 -39.84 -0.89 20.70
N TYR A 44 -39.61 -0.29 19.54
CA TYR A 44 -40.63 0.06 18.55
C TYR A 44 -40.52 -0.86 17.32
N LEU A 45 -41.60 -1.55 16.97
CA LEU A 45 -41.60 -2.49 15.85
C LEU A 45 -41.50 -1.78 14.49
N VAL A 46 -41.96 -0.53 14.40
CA VAL A 46 -41.85 0.31 13.21
C VAL A 46 -40.95 1.50 13.51
N ARG A 47 -39.82 1.59 12.80
CA ARG A 47 -38.80 2.61 13.01
C ARG A 47 -38.01 2.93 11.75
N GLN A 48 -37.32 4.07 11.76
CA GLN A 48 -36.42 4.45 10.69
C GLN A 48 -35.27 3.43 10.52
N PRO A 49 -34.95 3.02 9.27
CA PRO A 49 -33.87 2.08 8.99
C PRO A 49 -32.51 2.64 9.42
N THR A 50 -31.53 1.74 9.59
CA THR A 50 -30.14 2.15 9.86
C THR A 50 -29.57 2.78 8.60
N LEU A 51 -29.49 4.11 8.57
CA LEU A 51 -28.91 4.86 7.47
C LEU A 51 -27.46 4.41 7.22
N LYS A 52 -27.12 4.20 5.94
CA LYS A 52 -25.78 3.76 5.56
C LYS A 52 -24.85 4.98 5.51
N VAL A 53 -23.68 4.86 6.16
CA VAL A 53 -22.67 5.94 6.26
C VAL A 53 -22.21 6.46 4.88
N HIS A 54 -22.22 5.64 3.83
CA HIS A 54 -21.82 6.05 2.48
C HIS A 54 -22.84 6.93 1.74
N GLN A 55 -24.08 7.06 2.25
CA GLN A 55 -25.07 7.99 1.71
C GLN A 55 -24.96 9.39 2.33
N GLY A 56 -23.90 9.67 3.10
CA GLY A 56 -23.64 10.99 3.69
C GLY A 56 -24.53 11.34 4.89
N VAL A 57 -25.50 10.49 5.25
CA VAL A 57 -26.42 10.75 6.37
C VAL A 57 -25.90 10.11 7.65
N VAL A 58 -25.47 10.94 8.60
CA VAL A 58 -24.99 10.51 9.92
C VAL A 58 -26.01 10.95 10.98
N ARG A 59 -26.54 10.01 11.75
CA ARG A 59 -27.37 10.33 12.92
C ARG A 59 -26.55 11.17 13.89
N ALA A 60 -27.03 12.37 14.23
CA ALA A 60 -26.43 13.17 15.28
C ALA A 60 -26.38 12.37 16.60
N SER A 61 -25.27 12.41 17.31
CA SER A 61 -25.00 11.51 18.45
C SER A 61 -26.05 11.57 19.57
N ARG A 62 -26.74 12.71 19.71
CA ARG A 62 -27.78 12.98 20.70
C ARG A 62 -29.22 12.75 20.22
N MET A 63 -29.43 12.47 18.93
CA MET A 63 -30.76 12.35 18.35
C MET A 63 -31.17 10.87 18.25
N GLY A 64 -32.37 10.53 18.74
CA GLY A 64 -32.96 9.21 18.49
C GLY A 64 -33.38 9.02 17.04
N ARG A 65 -33.61 7.78 16.63
CA ARG A 65 -34.30 7.46 15.38
C ARG A 65 -35.77 7.83 15.49
N GLU A 66 -36.36 8.17 14.36
CA GLU A 66 -37.80 8.33 14.26
C GLU A 66 -38.49 6.96 14.31
N VAL A 67 -39.61 6.89 15.02
CA VAL A 67 -40.37 5.67 15.29
C VAL A 67 -41.86 5.94 15.11
N GLN A 68 -42.64 4.89 14.84
CA GLN A 68 -44.09 5.01 14.97
C GLN A 68 -44.44 4.77 16.44
N LEU A 69 -44.93 5.79 17.15
CA LEU A 69 -45.17 5.70 18.59
C LEU A 69 -46.16 4.59 18.97
N SER A 70 -47.18 4.35 18.13
CA SER A 70 -48.15 3.26 18.31
C SER A 70 -47.59 1.85 18.10
N SER A 71 -46.35 1.72 17.61
CA SER A 71 -45.66 0.42 17.43
C SER A 71 -44.80 0.01 18.63
N LEU A 72 -44.92 0.74 19.75
CA LEU A 72 -44.24 0.42 20.99
C LEU A 72 -44.66 -0.98 21.48
N SER A 73 -43.67 -1.83 21.74
CA SER A 73 -43.86 -3.20 22.21
C SER A 73 -43.27 -3.34 23.61
N GLU A 74 -44.14 -3.40 24.62
CA GLU A 74 -43.71 -3.60 26.01
C GLU A 74 -43.03 -4.95 26.23
N GLN A 75 -43.37 -5.96 25.41
CA GLN A 75 -42.70 -7.27 25.41
C GLN A 75 -41.18 -7.13 25.19
N ARG A 76 -40.75 -6.16 24.36
CA ARG A 76 -39.32 -5.89 24.10
C ARG A 76 -38.56 -5.36 25.32
N TYR A 77 -39.23 -4.80 26.33
CA TYR A 77 -38.56 -4.06 27.40
C TYR A 77 -37.57 -4.94 28.16
N LYS A 78 -37.98 -6.16 28.50
CA LYS A 78 -37.13 -7.12 29.21
C LYS A 78 -35.91 -7.49 28.35
N GLY A 79 -36.14 -7.88 27.09
CA GLY A 79 -35.07 -8.23 26.15
C GLY A 79 -34.08 -7.10 25.90
N ILE A 80 -34.55 -5.84 25.79
CA ILE A 80 -33.68 -4.69 25.57
C ILE A 80 -32.87 -4.32 26.81
N ARG A 81 -33.43 -4.44 28.02
CA ARG A 81 -32.64 -4.28 29.26
C ARG A 81 -31.53 -5.31 29.35
N LEU A 82 -31.85 -6.59 29.10
CA LEU A 82 -30.87 -7.67 29.07
C LEU A 82 -29.79 -7.42 28.00
N LEU A 83 -30.18 -6.97 26.82
CA LEU A 83 -29.26 -6.62 25.74
C LEU A 83 -28.30 -5.49 26.13
N ILE A 84 -28.79 -4.46 26.81
CA ILE A 84 -27.94 -3.37 27.29
C ILE A 84 -26.94 -3.88 28.32
N SER A 85 -27.38 -4.68 29.30
CA SER A 85 -26.49 -5.30 30.29
C SER A 85 -25.43 -6.19 29.63
N PHE A 86 -25.84 -7.04 28.68
CA PHE A 86 -24.94 -7.90 27.91
C PHE A 86 -23.87 -7.09 27.16
N ILE A 87 -24.24 -5.98 26.51
CA ILE A 87 -23.26 -5.11 25.83
C ILE A 87 -22.29 -4.47 26.82
N SER A 88 -22.77 -4.10 28.01
CA SER A 88 -21.94 -3.59 29.11
C SER A 88 -20.91 -4.63 29.56
N GLU A 89 -21.35 -5.88 29.78
CA GLU A 89 -20.49 -7.01 30.15
C GLU A 89 -19.47 -7.36 29.06
N LEU A 90 -19.86 -7.29 27.78
CA LEU A 90 -18.92 -7.46 26.67
C LEU A 90 -17.77 -6.45 26.71
N ILE A 91 -18.04 -5.20 27.11
CA ILE A 91 -17.00 -4.17 27.22
C ILE A 91 -16.04 -4.47 28.37
N LEU A 92 -16.55 -4.96 29.49
CA LEU A 92 -15.75 -5.26 30.69
C LEU A 92 -14.93 -6.54 30.53
N ASN A 93 -15.54 -7.61 29.99
CA ASN A 93 -15.03 -8.96 30.18
C ASN A 93 -14.50 -9.63 28.90
N SER A 94 -14.86 -9.15 27.71
CA SER A 94 -14.53 -9.89 26.47
C SER A 94 -13.11 -9.69 25.94
N GLY A 95 -12.35 -8.71 26.45
CA GLY A 95 -11.05 -8.30 25.91
C GLY A 95 -11.11 -7.74 24.47
N LYS A 96 -12.29 -7.62 23.86
CA LYS A 96 -12.46 -7.12 22.49
C LYS A 96 -12.27 -5.60 22.46
N ARG A 97 -11.70 -5.10 21.35
CA ARG A 97 -11.64 -3.65 21.08
C ARG A 97 -13.06 -3.06 21.05
N ILE A 98 -13.24 -1.87 21.64
CA ILE A 98 -14.51 -1.12 21.62
C ILE A 98 -15.08 -0.97 20.20
N ALA A 99 -14.22 -0.75 19.21
CA ALA A 99 -14.64 -0.66 17.81
C ALA A 99 -15.27 -1.96 17.29
N THR A 100 -14.79 -3.12 17.74
CA THR A 100 -15.34 -4.45 17.38
C THR A 100 -16.70 -4.65 18.00
N ILE A 101 -16.86 -4.36 19.30
CA ILE A 101 -18.14 -4.48 20.00
C ILE A 101 -19.19 -3.55 19.34
N LYS A 102 -18.80 -2.32 19.02
CA LYS A 102 -19.69 -1.38 18.31
C LYS A 102 -20.09 -1.88 16.91
N ASP A 103 -19.19 -2.50 16.14
CA ASP A 103 -19.54 -3.14 14.86
C ASP A 103 -20.56 -4.26 15.07
N GLN A 104 -20.39 -5.08 16.10
CA GLN A 104 -21.35 -6.15 16.44
C GLN A 104 -22.74 -5.58 16.76
N VAL A 105 -22.82 -4.59 17.65
CA VAL A 105 -24.10 -3.95 18.01
C VAL A 105 -24.72 -3.26 16.79
N SER A 106 -23.94 -2.58 15.97
CA SER A 106 -24.46 -1.90 14.77
C SER A 106 -25.04 -2.88 13.76
N ARG A 107 -24.40 -4.04 13.58
CA ARG A 107 -24.90 -5.13 12.73
C ARG A 107 -26.16 -5.76 13.31
N PHE A 108 -26.20 -5.92 14.63
CA PHE A 108 -27.37 -6.39 15.35
C PHE A 108 -28.58 -5.46 15.14
N MET A 109 -28.40 -4.14 15.21
CA MET A 109 -29.47 -3.17 14.90
C MET A 109 -30.04 -3.35 13.47
N VAL A 110 -29.19 -3.66 12.49
CA VAL A 110 -29.62 -3.95 11.11
C VAL A 110 -30.39 -5.26 11.00
N PHE A 111 -29.93 -6.30 11.71
CA PHE A 111 -30.65 -7.57 11.79
C PHE A 111 -32.02 -7.38 12.43
N MET A 112 -32.11 -6.67 13.54
CA MET A 112 -33.39 -6.39 14.22
C MET A 112 -34.37 -5.63 13.33
N PHE A 113 -33.89 -4.73 12.48
CA PHE A 113 -34.76 -4.07 11.52
C PHE A 113 -35.39 -5.08 10.54
N TRP A 114 -34.59 -6.02 10.02
CA TRP A 114 -35.12 -7.09 9.16
C TRP A 114 -36.10 -8.01 9.92
N VAL A 115 -35.77 -8.37 11.16
CA VAL A 115 -36.63 -9.20 12.03
C VAL A 115 -38.03 -8.61 12.14
N ASP A 116 -38.14 -7.31 12.44
CA ASP A 116 -39.43 -6.68 12.64
C ASP A 116 -40.22 -6.53 11.32
N GLN A 117 -39.53 -6.28 10.20
CA GLN A 117 -40.16 -6.26 8.87
C GLN A 117 -40.73 -7.62 8.43
N ASN A 118 -40.25 -8.72 9.03
CA ASN A 118 -40.69 -10.08 8.73
C ASN A 118 -41.55 -10.70 9.85
N GLY A 119 -42.02 -9.89 10.81
CA GLY A 119 -42.93 -10.34 11.86
C GLY A 119 -42.30 -11.17 12.98
N PHE A 120 -40.97 -11.20 13.09
CA PHE A 120 -40.25 -11.99 14.10
C PHE A 120 -40.00 -11.22 15.41
N SER A 121 -40.99 -10.46 15.88
CA SER A 121 -40.84 -9.54 17.03
C SER A 121 -40.41 -10.22 18.34
N GLN A 122 -40.55 -11.55 18.47
CA GLN A 122 -40.22 -12.31 19.68
C GLN A 122 -38.75 -12.79 19.75
N VAL A 123 -37.90 -12.39 18.80
CA VAL A 123 -36.49 -12.87 18.69
C VAL A 123 -35.59 -12.53 19.89
N LEU A 124 -36.03 -11.71 20.85
CA LEU A 124 -35.23 -11.46 22.07
C LEU A 124 -35.71 -12.32 23.24
N ASP A 125 -36.95 -12.81 23.20
CA ASP A 125 -37.60 -13.47 24.33
C ASP A 125 -37.65 -15.00 24.17
N LYS A 126 -37.61 -15.52 22.94
CA LYS A 126 -37.69 -16.96 22.65
C LYS A 126 -36.48 -17.44 21.84
N SER A 127 -35.52 -18.05 22.52
CA SER A 127 -34.33 -18.67 21.89
C SER A 127 -34.69 -19.76 20.88
N ASP A 128 -35.79 -20.49 21.10
CA ASP A 128 -36.18 -21.65 20.29
C ASP A 128 -36.57 -21.27 18.86
N LEU A 129 -37.02 -20.01 18.65
CA LEU A 129 -37.29 -19.46 17.33
C LEU A 129 -36.01 -18.98 16.61
N GLY A 130 -34.91 -18.82 17.34
CA GLY A 130 -33.66 -18.24 16.87
C GLY A 130 -33.09 -18.96 15.65
N LYS A 131 -33.06 -20.30 15.65
CA LYS A 131 -32.52 -21.10 14.53
C LYS A 131 -33.33 -20.87 13.25
N LYS A 132 -34.67 -20.93 13.32
CA LYS A 132 -35.56 -20.67 12.17
C LYS A 132 -35.36 -19.26 11.60
N ILE A 133 -35.29 -18.25 12.47
CA ILE A 133 -35.08 -16.86 12.07
C ILE A 133 -33.71 -16.68 11.41
N LEU A 134 -32.66 -17.32 11.94
CA LEU A 134 -31.31 -17.25 11.37
C LEU A 134 -31.21 -17.93 9.99
N ILE A 135 -31.92 -19.04 9.78
CA ILE A 135 -32.01 -19.69 8.46
C ILE A 135 -32.68 -18.75 7.45
N GLN A 136 -33.81 -18.15 7.81
CA GLN A 136 -34.50 -17.20 6.93
C GLN A 136 -33.68 -15.93 6.68
N TYR A 137 -33.00 -15.41 7.70
CA TYR A 137 -32.11 -14.26 7.55
C TYR A 137 -30.93 -14.57 6.64
N THR A 138 -30.39 -15.79 6.73
CA THR A 138 -29.34 -16.27 5.84
C THR A 138 -29.81 -16.30 4.38
N GLN A 139 -31.03 -16.78 4.14
CA GLN A 139 -31.61 -16.80 2.80
C GLN A 139 -31.84 -15.38 2.26
N TYR A 140 -32.38 -14.49 3.08
CA TYR A 140 -32.47 -13.06 2.77
C TYR A 140 -31.11 -12.45 2.40
N LEU A 141 -30.04 -12.78 3.13
CA LEU A 141 -28.69 -12.30 2.79
C LEU A 141 -28.20 -12.86 1.44
N LYS A 142 -28.49 -14.12 1.12
CA LYS A 142 -28.16 -14.73 -0.18
C LYS A 142 -28.92 -14.06 -1.32
N ASP A 143 -30.20 -13.77 -1.15
CA ASP A 143 -31.02 -13.09 -2.15
C ASP A 143 -30.53 -11.67 -2.42
N ARG A 144 -30.04 -10.96 -1.40
CA ARG A 144 -29.43 -9.63 -1.58
C ARG A 144 -28.09 -9.68 -2.28
N VAL A 145 -27.34 -10.77 -2.14
CA VAL A 145 -26.11 -11.01 -2.90
C VAL A 145 -26.46 -11.27 -4.36
N SER A 146 -27.45 -12.12 -4.65
CA SER A 146 -27.85 -12.41 -6.04
C SER A 146 -28.40 -11.18 -6.77
N ARG A 147 -29.07 -10.27 -6.04
CA ARG A 147 -29.53 -8.96 -6.56
C ARG A 147 -28.45 -7.89 -6.63
N ASN A 148 -27.19 -8.20 -6.34
CA ASN A 148 -26.07 -7.25 -6.29
C ASN A 148 -26.27 -6.06 -5.32
N GLU A 149 -27.13 -6.18 -4.31
CA GLU A 149 -27.36 -5.12 -3.33
C GLU A 149 -26.26 -5.06 -2.26
N ILE A 150 -25.60 -6.19 -2.02
CA ILE A 150 -24.48 -6.34 -1.09
C ILE A 150 -23.44 -7.32 -1.64
N ALA A 151 -22.16 -7.06 -1.35
CA ALA A 151 -21.09 -8.02 -1.66
C ALA A 151 -21.20 -9.29 -0.81
N ILE A 152 -20.81 -10.44 -1.37
CA ILE A 152 -20.82 -11.74 -0.67
C ILE A 152 -20.01 -11.72 0.64
N LYS A 153 -18.89 -10.99 0.66
CA LYS A 153 -18.05 -10.78 1.86
C LYS A 153 -18.79 -10.02 2.96
N SER A 154 -19.60 -9.03 2.58
CA SER A 154 -20.42 -8.27 3.52
C SER A 154 -21.55 -9.12 4.09
N ALA A 155 -22.17 -9.96 3.25
CA ALA A 155 -23.21 -10.90 3.66
C ALA A 155 -22.66 -11.96 4.63
N ALA A 156 -21.54 -12.61 4.29
CA ALA A 156 -20.88 -13.61 5.14
C ALA A 156 -20.45 -13.02 6.50
N ARG A 157 -19.87 -11.80 6.50
CA ARG A 157 -19.54 -11.10 7.75
C ARG A 157 -20.77 -10.77 8.57
N GLN A 158 -21.85 -10.30 7.93
CA GLN A 158 -23.11 -10.01 8.62
C GLN A 158 -23.67 -11.27 9.28
N GLN A 159 -23.79 -12.37 8.55
CA GLN A 159 -24.27 -13.65 9.05
C GLN A 159 -23.44 -14.13 10.26
N LYS A 160 -22.10 -14.20 10.10
CA LYS A 160 -21.20 -14.70 11.15
C LYS A 160 -21.30 -13.88 12.44
N VAL A 161 -21.37 -12.55 12.32
CA VAL A 161 -21.49 -11.67 13.48
C VAL A 161 -22.83 -11.87 14.19
N ILE A 162 -23.94 -11.95 13.45
CA ILE A 162 -25.27 -12.11 14.07
C ILE A 162 -25.41 -13.47 14.76
N ILE A 163 -24.96 -14.56 14.12
CA ILE A 163 -24.99 -15.89 14.73
C ILE A 163 -24.20 -15.88 16.04
N LYS A 164 -22.94 -15.41 16.03
CA LYS A 164 -22.13 -15.38 17.24
C LYS A 164 -22.70 -14.46 18.31
N PHE A 165 -23.21 -13.29 17.92
CA PHE A 165 -23.83 -12.36 18.86
C PHE A 165 -25.05 -12.97 19.56
N LEU A 166 -25.91 -13.69 18.84
CA LEU A 166 -27.07 -14.36 19.41
C LEU A 166 -26.69 -15.58 20.25
N CYS A 167 -25.69 -16.37 19.84
CA CYS A 167 -25.16 -17.47 20.66
C CYS A 167 -24.64 -16.95 22.00
N ASP A 168 -23.86 -15.87 21.98
CA ASP A 168 -23.32 -15.22 23.18
C ASP A 168 -24.44 -14.62 24.04
N PHE A 169 -25.41 -13.94 23.43
CA PHE A 169 -26.51 -13.28 24.13
C PHE A 169 -27.45 -14.27 24.84
N TRP A 170 -27.76 -15.39 24.20
CA TRP A 170 -28.62 -16.43 24.78
C TRP A 170 -27.85 -17.52 25.53
N ASN A 171 -26.52 -17.45 25.56
CA ASN A 171 -25.64 -18.49 26.09
C ASN A 171 -25.98 -19.89 25.54
N ASN A 172 -26.22 -19.98 24.22
CA ASN A 172 -26.59 -21.21 23.52
C ASN A 172 -25.73 -21.37 22.26
N GLU A 173 -24.71 -22.22 22.31
CA GLU A 173 -23.81 -22.48 21.19
C GLU A 173 -24.41 -23.41 20.12
N ASP A 174 -25.49 -24.14 20.42
CA ASP A 174 -26.13 -25.07 19.49
C ASP A 174 -26.93 -24.36 18.39
N LEU A 175 -27.24 -23.07 18.61
CA LEU A 175 -27.87 -22.20 17.61
C LEU A 175 -27.12 -22.17 16.27
N LYS A 176 -25.80 -22.38 16.26
CA LYS A 176 -24.99 -22.36 15.04
C LYS A 176 -25.04 -23.67 14.24
N GLN A 177 -25.52 -24.76 14.82
CA GLN A 177 -25.59 -26.07 14.17
C GLN A 177 -26.62 -26.05 13.04
N ASP A 178 -26.30 -26.72 11.92
CA ASP A 178 -27.15 -26.85 10.71
C ASP A 178 -27.58 -25.54 10.04
N ILE A 179 -26.96 -24.40 10.36
CA ILE A 179 -27.17 -23.17 9.61
C ILE A 179 -26.24 -23.17 8.39
N PRO A 180 -26.76 -23.05 7.16
CA PRO A 180 -25.93 -23.03 5.96
C PRO A 180 -25.12 -21.73 5.92
N PHE A 181 -23.82 -21.80 6.23
CA PHE A 181 -22.94 -20.65 6.14
C PHE A 181 -22.79 -20.15 4.71
N ILE A 182 -22.81 -18.83 4.53
CA ILE A 182 -22.47 -18.20 3.26
C ILE A 182 -20.97 -18.44 3.03
N THR A 183 -20.69 -19.43 2.18
CA THR A 183 -19.34 -19.85 1.87
C THR A 183 -18.72 -18.82 0.94
N LEU A 184 -17.63 -18.21 1.39
CA LEU A 184 -16.75 -17.51 0.48
C LEU A 184 -16.04 -18.60 -0.33
N LYS A 185 -16.31 -18.68 -1.63
CA LYS A 185 -15.29 -19.29 -2.51
C LYS A 185 -13.99 -18.57 -2.17
N LYS A 186 -12.88 -19.29 -2.02
CA LYS A 186 -11.53 -18.69 -2.00
C LYS A 186 -11.31 -18.05 -3.38
N SER A 187 -12.05 -17.00 -3.71
CA SER A 187 -11.59 -16.05 -4.70
C SER A 187 -10.43 -15.34 -4.04
N SER A 188 -9.30 -15.31 -4.74
CA SER A 188 -8.10 -14.50 -4.51
C SER A 188 -8.53 -13.16 -3.95
N GLY A 189 -8.57 -13.04 -2.62
CA GLY A 189 -9.45 -12.07 -2.00
C GLY A 189 -8.88 -10.67 -2.16
N ASN A 190 -9.28 -9.93 -3.21
CA ASN A 190 -8.71 -8.63 -3.61
C ASN A 190 -7.34 -8.42 -2.99
N ILE A 191 -6.35 -9.20 -3.46
CA ILE A 191 -4.95 -8.98 -3.11
C ILE A 191 -4.75 -7.49 -3.36
N THR A 192 -4.41 -6.75 -2.32
CA THR A 192 -4.05 -5.35 -2.50
C THR A 192 -2.77 -5.41 -3.30
N GLN A 193 -2.86 -5.15 -4.60
CA GLN A 193 -1.70 -5.19 -5.47
C GLN A 193 -0.64 -4.25 -4.91
N PRO A 194 0.65 -4.62 -4.99
CA PRO A 194 1.70 -3.70 -4.65
C PRO A 194 1.49 -2.41 -5.46
N PRO A 195 1.60 -1.23 -4.83
CA PRO A 195 1.52 0.03 -5.56
C PRO A 195 2.62 0.06 -6.61
N CYS A 196 2.36 0.69 -7.75
CA CYS A 196 3.36 0.88 -8.81
C CYS A 196 4.69 1.40 -8.23
N GLU A 197 5.82 0.84 -8.68
CA GLU A 197 7.16 1.24 -8.21
C GLU A 197 7.40 2.74 -8.39
N ASP A 198 6.94 3.32 -9.50
CA ASP A 198 7.02 4.76 -9.75
C ASP A 198 6.28 5.58 -8.68
N ALA A 199 5.06 5.16 -8.30
CA ALA A 199 4.29 5.83 -7.26
C ALA A 199 5.01 5.77 -5.90
N LYS A 200 5.61 4.61 -5.57
CA LYS A 200 6.40 4.46 -4.34
C LYS A 200 7.63 5.36 -4.35
N ALA A 201 8.41 5.32 -5.43
CA ALA A 201 9.65 6.08 -5.58
C ALA A 201 9.38 7.59 -5.47
N LYS A 202 8.33 8.09 -6.14
CA LYS A 202 7.92 9.50 -6.06
C LYS A 202 7.55 9.91 -4.63
N VAL A 203 6.69 9.14 -3.96
CA VAL A 203 6.28 9.46 -2.56
C VAL A 203 7.48 9.45 -1.61
N LEU A 204 8.33 8.42 -1.67
CA LEU A 204 9.52 8.32 -0.82
C LEU A 204 10.49 9.46 -1.09
N SER A 205 10.88 9.66 -2.35
CA SER A 205 11.83 10.71 -2.73
C SER A 205 11.33 12.09 -2.28
N LEU A 206 10.05 12.40 -2.49
CA LEU A 206 9.48 13.66 -2.07
C LEU A 206 9.47 13.83 -0.55
N CYS A 207 9.04 12.79 0.19
CA CYS A 207 9.05 12.83 1.66
C CYS A 207 10.47 12.97 2.23
N GLU A 208 11.46 12.29 1.64
CA GLU A 208 12.87 12.38 2.04
C GLU A 208 13.40 13.80 1.86
N HIS A 209 13.21 14.42 0.69
CA HIS A 209 13.69 15.79 0.42
C HIS A 209 13.03 16.82 1.36
N ILE A 210 11.72 16.70 1.58
CA ILE A 210 11.00 17.59 2.49
C ILE A 210 11.49 17.37 3.93
N PHE A 211 11.59 16.12 4.39
CA PHE A 211 12.04 15.81 5.74
C PHE A 211 13.46 16.32 5.97
N ASP A 212 14.41 15.95 5.11
CA ASP A 212 15.82 16.28 5.28
C ASP A 212 16.05 17.78 5.17
N GLY A 213 15.42 18.44 4.20
CA GLY A 213 15.56 19.87 3.96
C GLY A 213 14.91 20.74 5.04
N LEU A 214 13.69 20.40 5.50
CA LEU A 214 13.05 21.15 6.59
C LEU A 214 13.72 20.87 7.93
N THR A 215 14.13 19.64 8.20
CA THR A 215 14.84 19.33 9.44
C THR A 215 16.19 20.07 9.48
N SER A 216 16.86 20.20 8.34
CA SER A 216 18.08 21.02 8.20
C SER A 216 17.80 22.51 8.47
N LEU A 217 16.75 23.08 7.86
CA LEU A 217 16.32 24.46 8.14
C LEU A 217 16.11 24.73 9.64
N ILE A 218 15.52 23.77 10.36
CA ILE A 218 15.16 23.93 11.76
C ILE A 218 16.33 23.65 12.70
N LEU A 219 16.96 22.47 12.60
CA LEU A 219 17.98 22.04 13.56
C LEU A 219 19.35 22.70 13.32
N GLU A 220 19.66 23.07 12.08
CA GLU A 220 20.90 23.79 11.74
C GLU A 220 20.69 25.31 11.72
N HIS A 221 19.52 25.79 12.17
CA HIS A 221 19.20 27.22 12.30
C HIS A 221 19.38 28.03 11.00
N LYS A 222 19.19 27.42 9.83
CA LYS A 222 19.37 28.12 8.54
C LYS A 222 18.41 29.29 8.41
N ALA A 223 18.85 30.34 7.72
CA ALA A 223 18.06 31.54 7.53
C ALA A 223 16.97 31.36 6.47
N TYR A 224 15.86 32.06 6.65
CA TYR A 224 14.94 32.39 5.57
C TYR A 224 15.46 33.59 4.75
N PRO A 225 15.08 33.71 3.47
CA PRO A 225 14.35 32.71 2.69
C PRO A 225 15.20 31.46 2.47
N TYR A 226 14.58 30.29 2.60
CA TYR A 226 15.30 29.02 2.57
C TYR A 226 15.03 28.31 1.25
N SER A 227 16.09 27.90 0.55
CA SER A 227 15.98 27.05 -0.62
C SER A 227 15.78 25.60 -0.18
N LEU A 228 14.59 25.06 -0.43
CA LEU A 228 14.30 23.64 -0.23
C LEU A 228 14.53 22.89 -1.53
N THR A 229 15.55 22.04 -1.55
CA THR A 229 15.78 21.09 -2.65
C THR A 229 14.67 20.04 -2.69
N LEU A 230 14.25 19.68 -3.90
CA LEU A 230 13.18 18.76 -4.21
C LEU A 230 13.64 17.71 -5.24
N PRO A 231 12.89 16.61 -5.41
CA PRO A 231 13.25 15.57 -6.37
C PRO A 231 13.33 16.06 -7.82
N LYS A 232 14.29 15.52 -8.58
CA LYS A 232 14.49 15.86 -10.00
C LYS A 232 13.26 15.60 -10.87
N TYR A 233 12.48 14.57 -10.56
CA TYR A 233 11.32 14.18 -11.37
C TYR A 233 10.22 15.27 -11.45
N LEU A 234 10.22 16.24 -10.53
CA LEU A 234 9.27 17.35 -10.55
C LEU A 234 9.56 18.38 -11.63
N ASN A 235 10.76 18.35 -12.23
CA ASN A 235 11.17 19.27 -13.30
C ASN A 235 11.02 20.76 -12.94
N PHE A 236 11.19 21.09 -11.66
CA PHE A 236 11.24 22.48 -11.21
C PHE A 236 12.59 23.10 -11.53
N LYS A 237 12.62 24.42 -11.72
CA LYS A 237 13.87 25.15 -11.91
C LYS A 237 14.82 24.88 -10.74
N ASP A 238 16.04 24.45 -11.05
CA ASP A 238 17.10 24.11 -10.10
C ASP A 238 16.69 23.03 -9.07
N ASN A 239 15.61 22.28 -9.34
CA ASN A 239 15.02 21.29 -8.44
C ASN A 239 14.78 21.84 -7.03
N MET A 240 14.27 23.06 -6.91
CA MET A 240 14.06 23.70 -5.61
C MET A 240 12.81 24.58 -5.56
N ILE A 241 12.38 24.88 -4.33
CA ILE A 241 11.39 25.92 -4.05
C ILE A 241 11.88 26.83 -2.91
N TRP A 242 11.46 28.08 -2.95
CA TRP A 242 11.74 29.03 -1.88
C TRP A 242 10.72 28.94 -0.76
N ILE A 243 11.21 28.88 0.47
CA ILE A 243 10.43 28.88 1.70
C ILE A 243 10.57 30.21 2.43
N PHE A 244 9.43 30.77 2.84
CA PHE A 244 9.33 31.99 3.64
C PHE A 244 8.61 31.75 4.97
N PRO A 245 8.86 32.58 6.01
CA PRO A 245 8.13 32.53 7.27
C PRO A 245 6.77 33.23 7.11
N ALA A 246 5.84 32.58 6.42
CA ALA A 246 4.56 33.14 6.02
C ALA A 246 3.42 32.11 6.10
N GLU A 247 2.18 32.60 6.04
CA GLU A 247 0.99 31.74 5.93
C GLU A 247 1.04 30.86 4.68
N LEU A 248 1.43 31.44 3.54
CA LEU A 248 1.85 30.71 2.34
C LEU A 248 3.37 30.56 2.35
N TRP A 249 3.89 29.64 3.15
CA TRP A 249 5.32 29.44 3.26
C TRP A 249 6.02 29.01 1.95
N PHE A 250 5.29 28.46 0.97
CA PHE A 250 5.76 28.28 -0.42
C PHE A 250 4.62 28.50 -1.42
N ILE A 251 4.95 28.63 -2.70
CA ILE A 251 4.01 28.63 -3.83
C ILE A 251 4.56 27.68 -4.90
N HIS A 252 3.68 26.84 -5.46
CA HIS A 252 4.03 25.95 -6.59
C HIS A 252 4.58 26.78 -7.77
N PRO A 253 5.69 26.37 -8.42
CA PRO A 253 6.32 27.16 -9.50
C PRO A 253 5.36 27.66 -10.58
N GLU A 254 4.47 26.81 -11.07
CA GLU A 254 3.45 27.17 -12.08
C GLU A 254 2.44 28.22 -11.60
N LYS A 255 2.28 28.40 -10.29
CA LYS A 255 1.32 29.32 -9.68
C LYS A 255 1.96 30.62 -9.20
N MET A 256 3.26 30.82 -9.41
CA MET A 256 3.99 31.98 -8.87
C MET A 256 3.48 33.33 -9.40
N HIS A 257 3.01 33.35 -10.66
CA HIS A 257 2.47 34.53 -11.33
C HIS A 257 0.97 34.75 -11.10
N GLN A 258 0.29 33.80 -10.46
CA GLN A 258 -1.14 33.93 -10.20
C GLN A 258 -1.40 35.03 -9.17
N LYS A 259 -2.44 35.82 -9.45
CA LYS A 259 -2.90 36.88 -8.54
C LYS A 259 -3.35 36.29 -7.21
N ARG A 260 -2.94 36.91 -6.10
CA ARG A 260 -3.23 36.46 -4.73
C ARG A 260 -3.62 37.63 -3.81
N SER A 261 -4.23 37.30 -2.67
CA SER A 261 -4.68 38.29 -1.68
C SER A 261 -3.73 38.42 -0.48
N ILE A 262 -2.84 37.44 -0.26
CA ILE A 262 -1.96 37.35 0.90
C ILE A 262 -0.51 37.10 0.49
N CYS A 263 0.42 37.28 1.42
CA CYS A 263 1.85 37.00 1.22
C CYS A 263 2.44 37.72 -0.01
N LEU A 264 2.01 38.97 -0.22
CA LEU A 264 2.37 39.75 -1.40
C LEU A 264 3.82 40.25 -1.34
N GLY A 265 4.38 40.47 -0.15
CA GLY A 265 5.73 40.98 0.02
C GLY A 265 6.86 39.99 -0.32
N TYR A 266 6.54 38.72 -0.62
CA TYR A 266 7.54 37.67 -0.88
C TYR A 266 7.61 37.30 -2.36
N ASN A 267 8.83 37.22 -2.90
CA ASN A 267 9.12 36.74 -4.24
C ASN A 267 9.53 35.26 -4.19
N TYR A 268 8.58 34.36 -4.48
CA TYR A 268 8.81 32.92 -4.46
C TYR A 268 9.65 32.41 -5.64
N LYS A 269 9.90 33.24 -6.66
CA LYS A 269 10.75 32.89 -7.81
C LYS A 269 12.23 33.15 -7.50
N SER A 270 12.55 34.32 -6.92
CA SER A 270 13.94 34.73 -6.65
C SER A 270 14.41 34.47 -5.22
N GLY A 271 13.50 34.17 -4.28
CA GLY A 271 13.89 34.04 -2.86
C GLY A 271 14.20 35.38 -2.20
N THR A 272 13.61 36.47 -2.69
CA THR A 272 13.79 37.82 -2.15
C THR A 272 12.45 38.43 -1.73
N LEU A 273 12.46 39.64 -1.17
CA LEU A 273 11.24 40.43 -1.04
C LEU A 273 10.85 41.00 -2.41
N ASN A 274 9.56 41.16 -2.65
CA ASN A 274 9.05 41.82 -3.87
C ASN A 274 9.33 43.33 -3.83
N THR A 275 9.53 43.92 -5.01
CA THR A 275 9.43 45.37 -5.21
C THR A 275 7.97 45.83 -5.17
N ILE A 276 7.75 47.15 -5.11
CA ILE A 276 6.42 47.74 -5.12
C ILE A 276 5.63 47.32 -6.37
N ASP A 277 6.26 47.39 -7.54
CA ASP A 277 5.64 47.01 -8.82
C ASP A 277 5.33 45.51 -8.89
N GLN A 278 6.25 44.68 -8.36
CA GLN A 278 6.03 43.25 -8.26
C GLN A 278 4.85 42.93 -7.35
N VAL A 279 4.71 43.61 -6.20
CA VAL A 279 3.53 43.48 -5.33
C VAL A 279 2.25 43.85 -6.07
N ALA A 280 2.25 44.95 -6.83
CA ALA A 280 1.09 45.36 -7.63
C ALA A 280 0.72 44.30 -8.67
N SER A 281 1.71 43.71 -9.35
CA SER A 281 1.49 42.72 -10.43
C SER A 281 0.84 41.41 -9.94
N VAL A 282 1.18 40.95 -8.73
CA VAL A 282 0.67 39.68 -8.16
C VAL A 282 -0.57 39.87 -7.28
N ARG A 283 -1.08 41.09 -7.13
CA ARG A 283 -2.22 41.39 -6.28
C ARG A 283 -3.53 41.06 -7.00
N LEU A 284 -4.44 40.38 -6.29
CA LEU A 284 -5.77 40.06 -6.79
C LEU A 284 -6.72 41.25 -6.81
N ARG A 285 -6.70 42.09 -5.77
CA ARG A 285 -7.58 43.26 -5.66
C ARG A 285 -6.89 44.51 -6.20
N CYS A 286 -7.46 45.13 -7.23
CA CYS A 286 -6.90 46.31 -7.91
C CYS A 286 -7.25 47.65 -7.25
N ASP A 287 -8.09 47.65 -6.19
CA ASP A 287 -8.57 48.84 -5.47
C ASP A 287 -7.59 49.38 -4.41
N ARG A 288 -6.33 48.90 -4.40
CA ARG A 288 -5.38 49.12 -3.31
C ARG A 288 -4.31 50.15 -3.65
N THR A 289 -3.93 50.90 -2.63
CA THR A 289 -3.04 52.06 -2.75
C THR A 289 -1.56 51.66 -2.79
N LEU A 290 -0.70 52.58 -3.24
CA LEU A 290 0.76 52.47 -3.08
C LEU A 290 1.16 52.19 -1.63
N HIS A 291 0.47 52.84 -0.67
CA HIS A 291 0.68 52.63 0.76
C HIS A 291 0.44 51.17 1.18
N ASP A 292 -0.60 50.51 0.67
CA ASP A 292 -0.88 49.10 0.94
C ASP A 292 0.23 48.17 0.45
N ASN A 293 0.84 48.50 -0.70
CA ASN A 293 1.95 47.72 -1.26
C ASN A 293 3.22 47.87 -0.42
N ILE A 294 3.55 49.09 -0.01
CA ILE A 294 4.68 49.37 0.89
C ILE A 294 4.49 48.65 2.23
N THR A 295 3.29 48.71 2.80
CA THR A 295 2.96 48.04 4.07
C THR A 295 3.09 46.52 3.97
N ALA A 296 2.70 45.91 2.85
CA ALA A 296 2.89 44.48 2.62
C ALA A 296 4.38 44.09 2.63
N ILE A 297 5.26 44.88 1.98
CA ILE A 297 6.71 44.63 1.95
C ILE A 297 7.33 44.84 3.34
N LYS A 298 6.97 45.93 4.04
CA LYS A 298 7.45 46.20 5.42
C LYS A 298 7.06 45.09 6.38
N SER A 299 5.82 44.62 6.32
CA SER A 299 5.32 43.50 7.13
C SER A 299 6.07 42.20 6.83
N ALA A 300 6.28 41.88 5.55
CA ALA A 300 7.07 40.73 5.12
C ALA A 300 8.52 40.80 5.63
N LYS A 301 9.19 41.95 5.51
CA LYS A 301 10.55 42.18 6.03
C LYS A 301 10.61 41.97 7.55
N LYS A 302 9.66 42.53 8.30
CA LYS A 302 9.59 42.38 9.75
C LYS A 302 9.42 40.92 10.16
N LYS A 303 8.50 40.18 9.52
CA LYS A 303 8.29 38.74 9.77
C LYS A 303 9.55 37.92 9.42
N LEU A 304 10.21 38.24 8.31
CA LEU A 304 11.45 37.57 7.89
C LEU A 304 12.56 37.71 8.92
N ILE A 305 12.82 38.95 9.38
CA ILE A 305 13.83 39.24 10.40
C ILE A 305 13.49 38.53 11.71
N ALA A 306 12.24 38.64 12.18
CA ALA A 306 11.80 38.02 13.43
C ALA A 306 11.96 36.48 13.40
N ALA A 307 11.64 35.84 12.28
CA ALA A 307 11.80 34.40 12.13
C ALA A 307 13.26 33.95 12.01
N ASN A 308 14.17 34.81 11.56
CA ASN A 308 15.60 34.52 11.52
C ASN A 308 16.29 34.74 12.88
N GLN A 309 15.76 35.64 13.71
CA GLN A 309 16.27 35.91 15.06
C GLN A 309 15.73 34.93 16.11
N ASN A 310 14.52 34.39 15.91
CA ASN A 310 13.90 33.44 16.83
C ASN A 310 13.83 32.04 16.19
N TYR A 311 14.69 31.12 16.63
CA TYR A 311 14.69 29.74 16.10
C TYR A 311 13.41 28.96 16.42
N ARG A 312 12.67 29.35 17.46
CA ARG A 312 11.34 28.80 17.80
C ARG A 312 10.18 29.65 17.29
N HIS A 313 10.41 30.53 16.30
CA HIS A 313 9.35 31.33 15.69
C HIS A 313 8.19 30.43 15.21
N SER A 314 6.94 30.91 15.30
CA SER A 314 5.74 30.12 15.00
C SER A 314 5.76 29.47 13.61
N HIS A 315 6.31 30.15 12.60
CA HIS A 315 6.52 29.55 11.28
C HIS A 315 7.54 28.39 11.32
N ARG A 316 8.70 28.55 11.96
CA ARG A 316 9.68 27.45 12.14
C ARG A 316 9.05 26.25 12.81
N MET A 317 8.26 26.48 13.86
CA MET A 317 7.50 25.42 14.53
C MET A 317 6.50 24.75 13.59
N GLN A 318 5.79 25.52 12.75
CA GLN A 318 4.94 24.97 11.70
C GLN A 318 5.71 24.06 10.72
N GLN A 319 6.88 24.48 10.23
CA GLN A 319 7.70 23.65 9.34
C GLN A 319 8.26 22.40 10.03
N SER A 320 8.63 22.49 11.31
CA SER A 320 9.06 21.33 12.09
C SER A 320 7.95 20.27 12.22
N VAL A 321 6.70 20.70 12.42
CA VAL A 321 5.53 19.80 12.45
C VAL A 321 5.29 19.16 11.07
N PHE A 322 5.49 19.90 9.98
CA PHE A 322 5.41 19.33 8.63
C PHE A 322 6.49 18.27 8.38
N ALA A 323 7.74 18.53 8.77
CA ALA A 323 8.82 17.56 8.69
C ALA A 323 8.49 16.28 9.48
N LEU A 324 7.98 16.42 10.71
CA LEU A 324 7.53 15.30 11.53
C LEU A 324 6.43 14.49 10.82
N ASN A 325 5.45 15.16 10.22
CA ASN A 325 4.34 14.50 9.55
C ASN A 325 4.79 13.68 8.33
N VAL A 326 5.64 14.22 7.46
CA VAL A 326 6.12 13.47 6.28
C VAL A 326 7.02 12.30 6.68
N PHE A 327 7.76 12.42 7.79
CA PHE A 327 8.56 11.31 8.31
C PHE A 327 7.72 10.10 8.69
N ILE A 328 6.45 10.27 9.10
CA ILE A 328 5.56 9.15 9.41
C ILE A 328 5.37 8.25 8.18
N ILE A 329 5.29 8.83 6.97
CA ILE A 329 5.18 8.05 5.73
C ILE A 329 6.45 7.24 5.50
N LEU A 330 7.62 7.84 5.67
CA LEU A 330 8.92 7.14 5.59
C LEU A 330 8.98 6.00 6.60
N PHE A 331 8.58 6.24 7.84
CA PHE A 331 8.58 5.23 8.90
C PHE A 331 7.62 4.07 8.58
N VAL A 332 6.41 4.35 8.09
CA VAL A 332 5.44 3.32 7.67
C VAL A 332 6.01 2.47 6.53
N ALA A 333 6.65 3.11 5.54
CA ALA A 333 7.26 2.41 4.41
C ALA A 333 8.39 1.47 4.85
N GLN A 334 9.23 1.90 5.81
CA GLN A 334 10.37 1.11 6.28
C GLN A 334 9.98 -0.03 7.24
N THR A 335 9.00 0.21 8.10
CA THR A 335 8.56 -0.77 9.12
C THR A 335 7.45 -1.70 8.64
N GLY A 336 6.67 -1.29 7.63
CA GLY A 336 5.47 -2.02 7.20
C GLY A 336 4.37 -2.08 8.28
N MET A 337 4.45 -1.30 9.35
CA MET A 337 3.47 -1.31 10.44
C MET A 337 2.10 -0.82 9.97
N ASN A 338 1.04 -1.37 10.56
CA ASN A 338 -0.31 -0.85 10.33
C ASN A 338 -0.40 0.59 10.87
N TRP A 339 -1.12 1.46 10.16
CA TRP A 339 -1.40 2.84 10.60
C TRP A 339 -1.89 2.94 12.06
N ALA A 340 -2.78 2.07 12.49
CA ALA A 340 -3.28 2.03 13.87
C ALA A 340 -2.20 1.66 14.89
N GLN A 341 -1.20 0.86 14.51
CA GLN A 341 -0.04 0.59 15.37
C GLN A 341 0.86 1.83 15.44
N VAL A 342 1.13 2.48 14.31
CA VAL A 342 1.99 3.67 14.23
C VAL A 342 1.46 4.84 15.06
N ILE A 343 0.17 5.17 14.96
CA ILE A 343 -0.40 6.30 15.72
C ILE A 343 -0.54 6.05 17.22
N ASN A 344 -0.50 4.78 17.65
CA ASN A 344 -0.56 4.37 19.05
C ASN A 344 0.78 3.82 19.55
N LEU A 345 1.86 4.03 18.79
CA LEU A 345 3.17 3.50 19.13
C LEU A 345 3.71 4.27 20.32
N LEU A 346 3.70 3.65 21.49
CA LEU A 346 4.32 4.20 22.69
C LEU A 346 5.82 4.36 22.46
N TRP A 347 6.46 5.29 23.18
CA TRP A 347 7.88 5.59 23.03
C TRP A 347 8.54 5.99 24.34
N ASN A 348 9.82 5.65 24.44
CA ASN A 348 10.71 6.12 25.48
C ASN A 348 12.08 6.43 24.86
N ASP A 349 12.65 7.59 25.20
CA ASP A 349 13.97 7.99 24.69
C ASP A 349 15.11 7.12 25.26
N LYS A 350 14.84 6.30 26.29
CA LYS A 350 15.72 5.20 26.71
C LYS A 350 15.42 3.95 25.88
N PHE A 351 16.19 3.76 24.83
CA PHE A 351 16.11 2.59 23.96
C PHE A 351 17.48 1.97 23.71
N GLU A 352 17.47 0.68 23.43
CA GLU A 352 18.63 -0.10 23.04
C GLU A 352 18.55 -0.40 21.55
N VAL A 353 19.68 -0.30 20.88
CA VAL A 353 19.83 -0.70 19.48
C VAL A 353 20.63 -1.99 19.46
N SER A 354 20.00 -3.07 19.03
CA SER A 354 20.66 -4.36 18.88
C SER A 354 20.78 -4.73 17.40
N SER A 355 21.89 -5.38 17.05
CA SER A 355 22.06 -6.03 15.75
C SER A 355 21.42 -7.41 15.83
N SER A 356 20.13 -7.50 15.54
CA SER A 356 19.49 -8.81 15.35
C SER A 356 19.98 -9.47 14.06
N ARG A 357 20.26 -8.66 13.01
CA ARG A 357 20.61 -9.12 11.65
C ARG A 357 21.58 -8.14 10.96
N GLN A 358 22.28 -8.58 9.91
CA GLN A 358 23.26 -7.75 9.20
C GLN A 358 22.66 -6.42 8.69
N LEU A 359 21.52 -6.46 7.98
CA LEU A 359 20.93 -5.29 7.31
C LEU A 359 19.94 -4.47 8.17
N PHE A 360 19.55 -4.98 9.33
CA PHE A 360 18.50 -4.39 10.18
C PHE A 360 19.00 -4.11 11.59
N ARG A 361 18.32 -3.18 12.26
CA ARG A 361 18.53 -2.91 13.68
C ARG A 361 17.20 -3.00 14.40
N THR A 362 17.16 -3.79 15.47
CA THR A 362 16.01 -3.85 16.36
C THR A 362 16.17 -2.76 17.42
N ILE A 363 15.20 -1.86 17.46
CA ILE A 363 15.09 -0.84 18.50
C ILE A 363 14.18 -1.41 19.59
N LYS A 364 14.74 -1.64 20.78
CA LYS A 364 14.02 -2.15 21.95
C LYS A 364 13.92 -1.06 23.00
N TYR A 365 12.75 -0.91 23.59
CA TYR A 365 12.53 0.09 24.64
C TYR A 365 11.39 -0.35 25.55
N ARG A 366 11.30 0.27 26.73
CA ARG A 366 10.19 0.06 27.66
C ARG A 366 9.35 1.32 27.75
N ALA A 367 8.05 1.18 27.47
CA ALA A 367 7.08 2.24 27.60
C ALA A 367 5.89 1.76 28.44
N ASN A 368 5.51 2.53 29.46
CA ASN A 368 4.45 2.19 30.43
C ASN A 368 4.56 0.76 30.99
N GLY A 369 5.79 0.35 31.36
CA GLY A 369 6.06 -0.97 31.94
C GLY A 369 6.03 -2.14 30.95
N LYS A 370 5.82 -1.90 29.65
CA LYS A 370 5.79 -2.94 28.61
C LYS A 370 7.00 -2.86 27.69
N GLU A 371 7.54 -4.03 27.33
CA GLU A 371 8.56 -4.12 26.29
C GLU A 371 7.94 -3.85 24.92
N CYS A 372 8.57 -2.95 24.18
CA CYS A 372 8.20 -2.57 22.83
C CYS A 372 9.43 -2.73 21.93
N CYS A 373 9.22 -3.17 20.70
CA CYS A 373 10.28 -3.18 19.70
C CYS A 373 9.75 -3.00 18.28
N PHE A 374 10.61 -2.48 17.42
CA PHE A 374 10.43 -2.47 15.98
C PHE A 374 11.79 -2.53 15.29
N GLU A 375 11.80 -2.90 14.01
CA GLU A 375 13.02 -3.01 13.21
C GLU A 375 13.08 -1.94 12.13
N LEU A 376 14.28 -1.40 11.92
CA LEU A 376 14.58 -0.46 10.84
C LEU A 376 15.79 -0.94 10.03
N PRO A 377 15.84 -0.68 8.72
CA PRO A 377 17.04 -0.90 7.93
C PRO A 377 18.20 -0.02 8.43
N LEU A 378 19.42 -0.55 8.31
CA LEU A 378 20.64 0.17 8.62
C LEU A 378 20.74 1.53 7.93
N SER A 379 20.39 1.56 6.63
CA SER A 379 20.41 2.78 5.81
C SER A 379 19.43 3.85 6.28
N PHE A 380 18.38 3.47 7.01
CA PHE A 380 17.36 4.39 7.52
C PHE A 380 17.69 4.94 8.92
N MET A 381 18.61 4.31 9.66
CA MET A 381 18.98 4.71 11.02
C MET A 381 19.44 6.18 11.15
N PRO A 382 20.24 6.75 10.22
CA PRO A 382 20.61 8.16 10.28
C PRO A 382 19.39 9.10 10.26
N ARG A 383 18.41 8.84 9.38
CA ARG A 383 17.18 9.65 9.32
C ARG A 383 16.31 9.46 10.55
N PHE A 384 16.24 8.25 11.10
CA PHE A 384 15.54 8.01 12.35
C PHE A 384 16.16 8.78 13.53
N LYS A 385 17.49 8.81 13.65
CA LYS A 385 18.18 9.65 14.64
C LYS A 385 17.89 11.14 14.45
N LYS A 386 17.89 11.62 13.20
CA LYS A 386 17.53 13.02 12.87
C LYS A 386 16.09 13.34 13.26
N PHE A 387 15.17 12.38 13.07
CA PHE A 387 13.79 12.49 13.52
C PHE A 387 13.69 12.60 15.05
N LEU A 388 14.45 11.80 15.81
CA LEU A 388 14.44 11.89 17.28
C LEU A 388 14.96 13.26 17.77
N GLN A 389 15.96 13.84 17.11
CA GLN A 389 16.43 15.20 17.39
C GLN A 389 15.32 16.24 17.12
N LEU A 390 14.65 16.13 15.97
CA LEU A 390 13.51 17.00 15.63
C LEU A 390 12.36 16.85 16.63
N ARG A 391 12.03 15.62 17.03
CA ARG A 391 11.03 15.32 18.06
C ARG A 391 11.38 16.03 19.38
N LYS A 392 12.61 15.87 19.87
CA LYS A 392 13.08 16.52 21.10
C LYS A 392 13.00 18.05 20.99
N TYR A 393 13.40 18.60 19.85
CA TYR A 393 13.29 20.03 19.57
C TYR A 393 11.84 20.53 19.64
N ILE A 394 10.92 19.78 19.04
CA ILE A 394 9.50 20.15 19.01
C ILE A 394 8.88 20.10 20.41
N LEU A 395 9.11 19.00 21.15
CA LEU A 395 8.50 18.76 22.45
C LEU A 395 8.94 19.77 23.50
N ASN A 396 10.19 20.26 23.47
CA ASN A 396 10.67 21.34 24.34
C ASN A 396 10.24 21.17 25.81
N GLN A 397 10.62 20.02 26.40
CA GLN A 397 10.30 19.61 27.78
C GLN A 397 8.84 19.18 28.05
N HIS A 398 7.97 19.13 27.04
CA HIS A 398 6.67 18.47 27.17
C HIS A 398 6.79 16.95 27.07
N ASP A 399 6.13 16.25 27.98
CA ASP A 399 6.00 14.80 27.94
C ASP A 399 5.05 14.35 26.83
N MET A 400 5.43 13.27 26.16
CA MET A 400 4.63 12.68 25.09
C MET A 400 4.91 11.19 25.02
N ASP A 401 3.91 10.39 25.38
CA ASP A 401 4.01 8.93 25.44
C ASP A 401 4.09 8.26 24.07
N PHE A 402 3.63 8.93 23.00
CA PHE A 402 3.67 8.39 21.65
C PHE A 402 4.93 8.83 20.89
N LEU A 403 5.45 7.94 20.04
CA LEU A 403 6.57 8.24 19.13
C LEU A 403 6.18 9.39 18.19
N PHE A 404 4.97 9.28 17.64
CA PHE A 404 4.37 10.27 16.75
C PHE A 404 3.21 10.97 17.43
N PHE A 405 3.12 12.28 17.22
CA PHE A 405 2.11 13.14 17.81
C PHE A 405 1.75 14.26 16.82
N CYS A 406 0.66 14.96 17.08
CA CYS A 406 0.30 16.17 16.36
C CYS A 406 0.41 17.39 17.26
N ILE A 407 0.66 18.55 16.67
CA ILE A 407 0.57 19.84 17.35
C ILE A 407 -0.27 20.78 16.49
N GLN A 408 -1.21 21.47 17.15
CA GLN A 408 -2.09 22.45 16.51
C GLN A 408 -1.46 23.86 16.58
N ASP A 409 -2.18 24.88 16.09
CA ASP A 409 -1.81 26.30 16.18
C ASP A 409 -0.35 26.61 15.79
N LYS A 410 0.10 26.05 14.66
CA LYS A 410 1.46 26.25 14.12
C LYS A 410 2.57 25.82 15.11
N GLY A 411 2.34 24.73 15.86
CA GLY A 411 3.34 24.20 16.78
C GLY A 411 3.36 24.88 18.15
N GLN A 412 2.31 25.63 18.50
CA GLN A 412 2.21 26.37 19.77
C GLN A 412 1.31 25.67 20.80
N SER A 413 0.39 24.80 20.37
CA SER A 413 -0.45 24.03 21.30
C SER A 413 0.33 22.89 21.97
N LYS A 414 -0.24 22.30 23.02
CA LYS A 414 0.33 21.07 23.61
C LYS A 414 0.31 19.91 22.60
N PRO A 415 1.31 19.01 22.63
CA PRO A 415 1.30 17.77 21.86
C PRO A 415 0.05 16.93 22.16
N ALA A 416 -0.51 16.31 21.12
CA ALA A 416 -1.68 15.45 21.22
C ALA A 416 -1.53 14.19 20.35
N SER A 417 -2.33 13.16 20.65
CA SER A 417 -2.37 11.92 19.87
C SER A 417 -2.84 12.16 18.43
N ILE A 418 -2.24 11.45 17.48
CA ILE A 418 -2.64 11.50 16.07
C ILE A 418 -4.02 10.85 15.87
N LYS A 419 -4.88 11.48 15.06
CA LYS A 419 -6.20 10.94 14.71
C LYS A 419 -6.08 10.01 13.50
N ALA A 420 -6.97 9.02 13.40
CA ALA A 420 -6.94 8.01 12.33
C ALA A 420 -6.94 8.61 10.90
N GLY A 421 -7.58 9.76 10.68
CA GLY A 421 -7.63 10.44 9.37
C GLY A 421 -6.41 11.29 9.01
N SER A 422 -5.39 11.39 9.88
CA SER A 422 -4.28 12.33 9.68
C SER A 422 -3.46 12.07 8.40
N LEU A 423 -3.33 10.82 7.96
CA LEU A 423 -2.58 10.46 6.74
C LEU A 423 -3.12 11.16 5.48
N TYR A 424 -4.44 11.35 5.39
CA TYR A 424 -5.08 12.06 4.29
C TYR A 424 -4.61 13.52 4.18
N TYR A 425 -4.45 14.20 5.32
CA TYR A 425 -3.97 15.59 5.33
C TYR A 425 -2.50 15.71 4.93
N ILE A 426 -1.67 14.70 5.25
CA ILE A 426 -0.26 14.65 4.84
C ILE A 426 -0.19 14.53 3.31
N TYR A 427 -0.96 13.62 2.71
CA TYR A 427 -1.02 13.49 1.25
C TYR A 427 -1.59 14.71 0.55
N ASN A 428 -2.64 15.33 1.09
CA ASN A 428 -3.16 16.59 0.55
C ASN A 428 -2.11 17.71 0.59
N PHE A 429 -1.23 17.70 1.59
CA PHE A 429 -0.11 18.62 1.65
C PHE A 429 0.93 18.31 0.56
N LEU A 430 1.35 17.05 0.42
CA LEU A 430 2.29 16.63 -0.63
C LEU A 430 1.76 16.99 -2.03
N LYS A 431 0.44 16.85 -2.25
CA LYS A 431 -0.24 17.25 -3.49
C LYS A 431 -0.20 18.75 -3.82
N LYS A 432 0.13 19.60 -2.86
CA LYS A 432 0.40 21.02 -3.13
C LYS A 432 1.76 21.24 -3.80
N ILE A 433 2.68 20.32 -3.62
CA ILE A 433 4.01 20.32 -4.26
C ILE A 433 3.97 19.48 -5.54
N ASP A 434 3.36 18.30 -5.50
CA ASP A 434 3.20 17.41 -6.65
C ASP A 434 1.71 17.09 -6.86
N PRO A 435 0.98 17.87 -7.69
CA PRO A 435 -0.45 17.67 -7.93
C PRO A 435 -0.81 16.27 -8.45
N ASN A 436 0.13 15.61 -9.14
CA ASN A 436 -0.05 14.30 -9.76
C ASN A 436 0.37 13.14 -8.85
N LEU A 437 0.82 13.43 -7.63
CA LEU A 437 1.27 12.40 -6.69
C LEU A 437 0.14 11.42 -6.37
N VAL A 438 0.38 10.14 -6.67
CA VAL A 438 -0.52 9.04 -6.32
C VAL A 438 -0.28 8.65 -4.86
N PRO A 439 -1.27 8.80 -3.95
CA PRO A 439 -1.09 8.42 -2.55
C PRO A 439 -0.90 6.90 -2.40
N VAL A 440 0.02 6.51 -1.53
CA VAL A 440 0.22 5.10 -1.14
C VAL A 440 -0.28 4.88 0.28
N THR A 441 -1.29 4.04 0.44
CA THR A 441 -1.89 3.72 1.74
C THR A 441 -0.92 2.92 2.62
N SER A 442 -1.14 2.94 3.93
CA SER A 442 -0.36 2.11 4.87
C SER A 442 -0.45 0.61 4.55
N ARG A 443 -1.57 0.16 3.96
CA ARG A 443 -1.75 -1.22 3.53
C ARG A 443 -0.87 -1.54 2.31
N GLU A 444 -0.84 -0.64 1.33
CA GLU A 444 0.02 -0.77 0.14
C GLU A 444 1.51 -0.71 0.51
N TRP A 445 1.91 0.16 1.44
CA TRP A 445 3.28 0.17 1.98
C TRP A 445 3.65 -1.15 2.67
N ARG A 446 2.72 -1.73 3.44
CA ARG A 446 2.92 -3.02 4.08
C ARG A 446 3.03 -4.16 3.07
N VAL A 447 2.24 -4.13 1.99
CA VAL A 447 2.36 -5.09 0.88
C VAL A 447 3.70 -4.94 0.19
N ALA A 448 4.10 -3.72 -0.16
CA ALA A 448 5.39 -3.45 -0.80
C ALA A 448 6.58 -3.88 0.07
N LYS A 449 6.50 -3.64 1.39
CA LYS A 449 7.53 -4.11 2.33
C LYS A 449 7.55 -5.63 2.42
N SER A 450 6.39 -6.27 2.45
CA SER A 450 6.27 -7.73 2.43
C SER A 450 6.91 -8.31 1.18
N ASP A 451 6.55 -7.78 0.02
CA ASP A 451 7.09 -8.20 -1.27
C ASP A 451 8.61 -7.98 -1.36
N TRP A 452 9.13 -6.83 -0.93
CA TRP A 452 10.58 -6.60 -0.85
C TRP A 452 11.27 -7.60 0.08
N LEU A 453 10.71 -7.90 1.25
CA LEU A 453 11.29 -8.87 2.20
C LEU A 453 11.29 -10.28 1.61
N ILE A 454 10.19 -10.69 0.99
CA ILE A 454 10.09 -11.98 0.31
C ILE A 454 11.17 -12.11 -0.79
N ARG A 455 11.46 -11.03 -1.51
CA ARG A 455 12.46 -11.00 -2.59
C ARG A 455 13.91 -10.97 -2.11
N ASN A 456 14.17 -10.46 -0.90
CA ASN A 456 15.53 -10.14 -0.43
C ASN A 456 15.92 -10.84 0.87
N THR A 457 15.03 -11.61 1.49
CA THR A 457 15.25 -12.29 2.77
C THR A 457 14.51 -13.62 2.83
N ASP A 458 14.91 -14.50 3.76
CA ASP A 458 14.27 -15.81 3.93
C ASP A 458 12.81 -15.68 4.45
N PRO A 459 11.93 -16.67 4.16
CA PRO A 459 10.52 -16.65 4.58
C PRO A 459 10.31 -16.52 6.10
N THR A 460 11.19 -17.12 6.91
CA THR A 460 11.15 -17.05 8.38
C THR A 460 11.43 -15.62 8.85
N THR A 461 12.44 -14.97 8.28
CA THR A 461 12.77 -13.56 8.49
C THR A 461 11.62 -12.64 8.11
N THR A 462 11.01 -12.88 6.95
CA THR A 462 9.87 -12.12 6.46
C THR A 462 8.66 -12.26 7.38
N ALA A 463 8.34 -13.48 7.82
CA ALA A 463 7.22 -13.77 8.72
C ALA A 463 7.38 -13.04 10.06
N LEU A 464 8.59 -13.06 10.62
CA LEU A 464 8.92 -12.38 11.87
C LEU A 464 8.78 -10.85 11.74
N ILE A 465 9.35 -10.24 10.68
CA ILE A 465 9.30 -8.78 10.47
C ILE A 465 7.86 -8.31 10.25
N LEU A 466 7.07 -9.08 9.50
CA LEU A 466 5.67 -8.77 9.25
C LEU A 466 4.77 -9.14 10.42
N GLN A 467 5.24 -9.81 11.47
CA GLN A 467 4.40 -10.36 12.55
C GLN A 467 3.29 -11.28 11.99
N ASN A 468 3.63 -12.08 10.97
CA ASN A 468 2.75 -13.06 10.32
C ASN A 468 3.28 -14.48 10.57
N THR A 469 2.47 -15.50 10.28
CA THR A 469 2.97 -16.88 10.24
C THR A 469 3.75 -17.14 8.95
N GLU A 470 4.77 -18.00 9.00
CA GLU A 470 5.55 -18.42 7.82
C GLU A 470 4.65 -18.95 6.70
N GLN A 471 3.62 -19.73 7.05
CA GLN A 471 2.65 -20.25 6.09
C GLN A 471 1.91 -19.14 5.33
N THR A 472 1.64 -18.00 5.97
CA THR A 472 1.00 -16.84 5.33
C THR A 472 1.96 -16.14 4.36
N VAL A 473 3.25 -16.10 4.71
CA VAL A 473 4.31 -15.55 3.86
C VAL A 473 4.55 -16.45 2.64
N LEU A 474 4.68 -17.76 2.84
CA LEU A 474 4.87 -18.75 1.77
C LEU A 474 3.68 -18.75 0.79
N SER A 475 2.45 -18.67 1.29
CA SER A 475 1.25 -18.51 0.46
C SER A 475 1.29 -17.25 -0.42
N SER A 476 1.85 -16.15 0.11
CA SER A 476 2.02 -14.90 -0.63
C SER A 476 3.19 -14.96 -1.63
N TYR A 477 4.24 -15.71 -1.33
CA TYR A 477 5.37 -15.98 -2.22
C TYR A 477 4.94 -16.81 -3.45
N ILE A 478 4.20 -17.89 -3.20
CA ILE A 478 3.64 -18.77 -4.26
C ILE A 478 2.65 -18.01 -5.15
N SER A 479 2.01 -16.95 -4.65
CA SER A 479 1.01 -16.20 -5.39
C SER A 479 1.57 -15.22 -6.42
N GLY A 480 2.89 -15.01 -6.51
CA GLY A 480 3.58 -14.24 -7.57
C GLY A 480 3.15 -12.77 -7.74
N SER A 481 4.05 -11.80 -7.54
CA SER A 481 3.75 -10.40 -7.88
C SER A 481 3.72 -10.21 -9.40
N GLU A 482 2.55 -9.89 -9.98
CA GLU A 482 2.36 -9.61 -11.42
C GLU A 482 3.41 -8.65 -12.01
N SER A 483 3.95 -7.73 -11.21
CA SER A 483 4.94 -6.74 -11.65
C SER A 483 6.24 -7.34 -12.19
N LYS A 484 6.71 -8.48 -11.65
CA LYS A 484 7.94 -9.13 -12.11
C LYS A 484 7.72 -9.86 -13.44
N HIS A 485 6.55 -10.47 -13.64
CA HIS A 485 6.19 -11.08 -14.93
C HIS A 485 6.25 -10.06 -16.07
N TRP A 486 5.81 -8.81 -15.85
CA TRP A 486 5.83 -7.78 -16.89
C TRP A 486 7.23 -7.19 -17.15
N GLU A 487 8.06 -6.98 -16.12
CA GLU A 487 9.45 -6.53 -16.29
C GLU A 487 10.32 -7.64 -16.92
N GLU A 488 10.23 -8.87 -16.43
CA GLU A 488 10.95 -10.03 -16.98
C GLU A 488 10.53 -10.32 -18.42
N MET A 489 9.23 -10.24 -18.74
CA MET A 489 8.77 -10.36 -20.13
C MET A 489 9.27 -9.21 -21.00
N SER A 490 9.26 -7.96 -20.50
CA SER A 490 9.72 -6.81 -21.29
C SER A 490 11.22 -6.85 -21.57
N ASP A 491 12.04 -7.17 -20.57
CA ASP A 491 13.49 -7.33 -20.72
C ASP A 491 13.83 -8.54 -21.61
N PHE A 492 13.09 -9.64 -21.46
CA PHE A 492 13.18 -10.81 -22.35
C PHE A 492 12.87 -10.48 -23.81
N PHE A 493 11.75 -9.80 -24.09
CA PHE A 493 11.39 -9.41 -25.46
C PHE A 493 12.34 -8.37 -26.06
N ASN A 494 12.83 -7.42 -25.26
CA ASN A 494 13.85 -6.46 -25.69
C ASN A 494 15.17 -7.17 -26.04
N ASN A 495 15.60 -8.14 -25.23
CA ASN A 495 16.84 -8.89 -25.46
C ASN A 495 16.76 -9.78 -26.71
N ILE A 496 15.63 -10.42 -26.99
CA ILE A 496 15.42 -11.23 -28.20
C ILE A 496 15.41 -10.36 -29.47
N SER A 497 14.81 -9.16 -29.39
CA SER A 497 14.77 -8.24 -30.53
C SER A 497 16.15 -7.73 -30.97
N GLN A 498 17.15 -7.73 -30.08
CA GLN A 498 18.52 -7.32 -30.39
C GLN A 498 19.40 -8.45 -30.95
N VAL A 499 18.96 -9.71 -30.83
CA VAL A 499 19.70 -10.88 -31.34
C VAL A 499 19.50 -11.05 -32.86
N VAL A 500 18.28 -10.78 -33.37
CA VAL A 500 17.94 -10.94 -34.80
C VAL A 500 18.29 -9.69 -35.60
N LEU A 501 19.15 -9.85 -36.62
CA LEU A 501 19.58 -8.78 -37.52
C LEU A 501 18.79 -8.82 -38.83
N ASN A 502 18.09 -7.72 -39.15
CA ASN A 502 17.36 -7.55 -40.41
C ASN A 502 18.30 -7.50 -41.63
N ARG A 503 17.81 -7.98 -42.80
CA ARG A 503 18.54 -8.01 -44.09
C ARG A 503 19.15 -6.67 -44.54
N ASN A 504 18.65 -5.54 -44.03
CA ASN A 504 19.03 -4.19 -44.46
C ASN A 504 20.15 -3.52 -43.63
N LYS A 505 20.75 -4.20 -42.64
CA LYS A 505 21.95 -3.70 -41.97
C LYS A 505 23.19 -4.18 -42.73
N GLU A 506 24.05 -3.25 -43.13
CA GLU A 506 25.31 -3.52 -43.82
C GLU A 506 26.10 -4.65 -43.13
N LYS A 507 26.62 -5.60 -43.92
CA LYS A 507 27.48 -6.73 -43.51
C LYS A 507 28.87 -6.26 -43.01
N ASN A 508 28.91 -5.35 -42.04
CA ASN A 508 30.17 -4.85 -41.49
C ASN A 508 30.53 -5.58 -40.18
N GLU A 509 31.70 -6.24 -40.21
CA GLU A 509 32.56 -6.72 -39.11
C GLU A 509 31.97 -7.67 -38.02
N PHE A 510 30.97 -8.49 -38.34
CA PHE A 510 30.61 -9.60 -37.45
C PHE A 510 31.42 -10.87 -37.76
N LEU A 511 31.98 -11.49 -36.71
CA LEU A 511 32.72 -12.74 -36.83
C LEU A 511 31.75 -13.92 -36.99
N GLN A 512 32.00 -14.78 -37.98
CA GLN A 512 31.20 -15.97 -38.24
C GLN A 512 31.45 -17.04 -37.17
N GLY A 513 30.38 -17.62 -36.63
CA GLY A 513 30.43 -18.71 -35.65
C GLY A 513 29.64 -19.94 -36.11
N ALA A 514 29.65 -20.98 -35.27
CA ALA A 514 29.04 -22.28 -35.55
C ALA A 514 27.50 -22.30 -35.47
N VAL A 515 26.89 -21.31 -34.79
CA VAL A 515 25.43 -21.19 -34.60
C VAL A 515 24.86 -19.88 -35.12
N GLY A 516 25.70 -18.98 -35.66
CA GLY A 516 25.33 -17.63 -36.08
C GLY A 516 26.57 -16.73 -36.14
N GLN A 517 26.48 -15.52 -35.60
CA GLN A 517 27.53 -14.50 -35.67
C GLN A 517 27.84 -13.87 -34.30
N CYS A 518 28.98 -13.20 -34.20
CA CYS A 518 29.47 -12.59 -32.98
C CYS A 518 29.87 -11.12 -33.17
N SER A 519 29.43 -10.27 -32.25
CA SER A 519 29.79 -8.84 -32.18
C SER A 519 31.08 -8.52 -31.43
N SER A 520 31.57 -9.43 -30.58
CA SER A 520 32.83 -9.24 -29.85
C SER A 520 33.38 -10.59 -29.36
N TYR A 521 34.18 -11.26 -30.20
CA TYR A 521 34.74 -12.57 -29.85
C TYR A 521 35.76 -12.45 -28.71
N GLY A 522 35.79 -13.46 -27.81
CA GLY A 522 36.71 -13.51 -26.67
C GLY A 522 36.23 -12.77 -25.41
N ASN A 523 35.08 -12.07 -25.46
CA ASN A 523 34.49 -11.36 -24.33
C ASN A 523 33.07 -11.87 -24.00
N PRO A 524 32.91 -13.13 -23.57
CA PRO A 524 31.59 -13.68 -23.27
C PRO A 524 30.96 -13.00 -22.05
N SER A 525 29.73 -12.54 -22.18
CA SER A 525 28.91 -12.08 -21.05
C SER A 525 27.52 -12.68 -21.10
N SER A 526 27.06 -13.18 -19.95
CA SER A 526 25.77 -13.86 -19.85
C SER A 526 24.62 -12.89 -20.03
N LEU A 527 23.60 -13.31 -20.78
CA LEU A 527 22.32 -12.61 -20.91
C LEU A 527 21.53 -12.62 -19.59
N ASN A 528 21.72 -13.63 -18.74
CA ASN A 528 21.04 -13.79 -17.44
C ASN A 528 21.96 -14.50 -16.44
N ASN A 529 22.02 -14.00 -15.19
CA ASN A 529 22.94 -14.54 -14.16
C ASN A 529 22.49 -15.87 -13.52
N ASP A 530 21.29 -16.37 -13.84
CA ASP A 530 20.66 -17.52 -13.15
C ASP A 530 20.66 -18.83 -13.97
N LEU A 531 21.44 -18.95 -15.06
CA LEU A 531 21.48 -20.16 -15.89
C LEU A 531 22.67 -21.07 -15.54
N GLU A 532 22.44 -22.39 -15.43
CA GLU A 532 23.47 -23.41 -15.17
C GLU A 532 24.36 -23.71 -16.40
N VAL A 533 24.05 -23.16 -17.58
CA VAL A 533 24.86 -23.33 -18.80
C VAL A 533 26.04 -22.34 -18.81
N SER A 534 27.27 -22.85 -18.94
CA SER A 534 28.47 -22.01 -18.95
C SER A 534 28.56 -21.16 -20.24
N VAL A 535 28.39 -19.85 -20.12
CA VAL A 535 28.56 -18.91 -21.25
C VAL A 535 30.04 -18.77 -21.60
N ASN A 536 30.41 -19.22 -22.79
CA ASN A 536 31.80 -19.20 -23.26
C ASN A 536 31.86 -19.11 -24.80
N CYS A 537 33.03 -18.73 -25.35
CA CYS A 537 33.23 -18.59 -26.79
C CYS A 537 33.76 -19.85 -27.49
N TYR A 538 33.94 -20.97 -26.76
CA TYR A 538 34.58 -22.18 -27.26
C TYR A 538 33.55 -23.27 -27.61
N THR A 539 32.42 -23.31 -26.90
CA THR A 539 31.31 -24.24 -27.18
C THR A 539 30.18 -23.53 -27.93
N PRO A 540 29.64 -24.12 -29.02
CA PRO A 540 28.53 -23.53 -29.76
C PRO A 540 27.30 -23.24 -28.88
N GLU A 541 27.03 -24.12 -27.91
CA GLU A 541 25.90 -24.06 -26.98
C GLU A 541 26.04 -22.88 -26.02
N GLY A 542 27.26 -22.62 -25.54
CA GLY A 542 27.56 -21.48 -24.66
C GLY A 542 27.39 -20.12 -25.34
N CYS A 543 27.53 -20.08 -26.67
CA CYS A 543 27.36 -18.86 -27.47
C CYS A 543 25.90 -18.38 -27.51
N LEU A 544 24.92 -19.29 -27.52
CA LEU A 544 23.48 -18.98 -27.62
C LEU A 544 22.93 -18.15 -26.44
N PHE A 545 23.65 -18.18 -25.31
CA PHE A 545 23.33 -17.47 -24.07
C PHE A 545 24.17 -16.21 -23.84
N CYS A 546 25.01 -15.84 -24.81
CA CYS A 546 25.87 -14.67 -24.75
C CYS A 546 25.17 -13.41 -25.28
N ASP A 547 25.36 -12.27 -24.63
CA ASP A 547 24.79 -10.98 -25.08
C ASP A 547 25.43 -10.43 -26.37
N LYS A 548 26.55 -11.02 -26.80
CA LYS A 548 27.26 -10.71 -28.05
C LYS A 548 26.81 -11.55 -29.24
N TYR A 549 25.99 -12.56 -29.03
CA TYR A 549 25.46 -13.44 -30.09
C TYR A 549 24.46 -12.71 -30.98
N ARG A 550 24.62 -12.84 -32.29
CA ARG A 550 23.76 -12.26 -33.32
C ARG A 550 23.44 -13.30 -34.37
N ILE A 551 22.29 -13.16 -35.02
CA ILE A 551 21.88 -14.05 -36.11
C ILE A 551 21.18 -13.24 -37.21
N HIS A 552 21.55 -13.46 -38.47
CA HIS A 552 20.86 -12.85 -39.61
C HIS A 552 19.69 -13.70 -40.09
N VAL A 553 18.66 -13.04 -40.64
CA VAL A 553 17.55 -13.70 -41.35
C VAL A 553 17.99 -14.10 -42.76
N ASP A 554 18.92 -15.05 -42.84
CA ASP A 554 19.44 -15.63 -44.08
C ASP A 554 19.59 -17.15 -44.00
N ALA A 555 19.75 -17.78 -45.16
CA ALA A 555 19.79 -19.23 -45.24
C ALA A 555 21.02 -19.86 -44.56
N THR A 556 22.12 -19.10 -44.41
CA THR A 556 23.37 -19.63 -43.85
C THR A 556 23.28 -19.73 -42.34
N ASP A 557 22.87 -18.64 -41.70
CA ASP A 557 22.76 -18.55 -40.25
C ASP A 557 21.60 -19.42 -39.72
N ILE A 558 20.48 -19.47 -40.43
CA ILE A 558 19.34 -20.35 -40.08
C ILE A 558 19.77 -21.82 -40.17
N ARG A 559 20.49 -22.23 -41.25
CA ARG A 559 20.95 -23.61 -41.41
C ARG A 559 21.92 -24.01 -40.29
N LYS A 560 22.86 -23.14 -39.91
CA LYS A 560 23.77 -23.39 -38.78
C LYS A 560 23.04 -23.64 -37.46
N LEU A 561 22.06 -22.80 -37.15
CA LEU A 561 21.30 -22.89 -35.91
C LEU A 561 20.46 -24.18 -35.85
N LEU A 562 19.76 -24.53 -36.94
CA LEU A 562 18.98 -25.76 -37.03
C LEU A 562 19.87 -27.01 -37.08
N SER A 563 21.04 -26.94 -37.72
CA SER A 563 21.99 -28.07 -37.76
C SER A 563 22.58 -28.36 -36.38
N CYS A 564 22.82 -27.32 -35.58
CA CYS A 564 23.18 -27.44 -34.16
C CYS A 564 22.08 -28.16 -33.37
N ARG A 565 20.82 -27.72 -33.50
CA ARG A 565 19.65 -28.36 -32.87
C ARG A 565 19.57 -29.84 -33.21
N TYR A 566 19.66 -30.17 -34.50
CA TYR A 566 19.62 -31.55 -35.00
C TYR A 566 20.75 -32.41 -34.39
N CYS A 567 21.99 -31.91 -34.39
CA CYS A 567 23.12 -32.65 -33.83
C CYS A 567 23.00 -32.85 -32.32
N ILE A 568 22.50 -31.85 -31.58
CA ILE A 568 22.24 -31.95 -30.14
C ILE A 568 21.19 -33.02 -29.86
N GLU A 569 20.09 -33.03 -30.60
CA GLU A 569 19.03 -34.05 -30.45
C GLU A 569 19.57 -35.46 -30.73
N LYS A 570 20.42 -35.62 -31.75
CA LYS A 570 21.05 -36.91 -32.10
C LYS A 570 22.13 -37.37 -31.12
N THR A 571 22.76 -36.46 -30.39
CA THR A 571 23.81 -36.78 -29.40
C THR A 571 23.30 -36.76 -27.96
N ALA A 572 22.02 -36.48 -27.74
CA ALA A 572 21.49 -36.16 -26.43
C ALA A 572 21.63 -37.29 -25.39
N TYR A 573 21.57 -38.55 -25.84
CA TYR A 573 21.76 -39.72 -24.97
C TYR A 573 23.20 -39.89 -24.48
N LEU A 574 24.19 -39.24 -25.11
CA LEU A 574 25.60 -39.30 -24.70
C LEU A 574 25.85 -38.51 -23.40
N VAL A 575 24.95 -37.60 -23.02
CA VAL A 575 25.10 -36.73 -21.84
C VAL A 575 24.83 -37.45 -20.52
N GLY A 576 24.11 -38.59 -20.54
CA GLY A 576 23.85 -39.43 -19.37
C GLY A 576 22.38 -39.79 -19.19
N GLY A 577 21.92 -39.94 -17.95
CA GLY A 577 20.54 -40.30 -17.64
C GLY A 577 19.53 -39.21 -18.04
N ILE A 578 18.26 -39.60 -18.19
CA ILE A 578 17.15 -38.76 -18.69
C ILE A 578 17.00 -37.44 -17.89
N GLU A 579 17.20 -37.47 -16.57
CA GLU A 579 17.13 -36.25 -15.74
C GLU A 579 18.30 -35.28 -16.04
N LEU A 580 19.51 -35.80 -16.25
CA LEU A 580 20.68 -34.98 -16.56
C LEU A 580 20.61 -34.43 -17.99
N GLN A 581 20.06 -35.20 -18.91
CA GLN A 581 19.72 -34.78 -20.27
C GLN A 581 18.72 -33.62 -20.24
N HIS A 582 17.64 -33.74 -19.47
CA HIS A 582 16.62 -32.68 -19.35
C HIS A 582 17.20 -31.39 -18.74
N ILE A 583 18.06 -31.49 -17.73
CA ILE A 583 18.67 -30.30 -17.10
C ILE A 583 19.68 -29.61 -18.04
N THR A 584 20.47 -30.39 -18.79
CA THR A 584 21.60 -29.83 -19.56
C THR A 584 21.21 -29.44 -20.98
N ILE A 585 20.34 -30.21 -21.64
CA ILE A 585 20.04 -30.07 -23.07
C ILE A 585 18.77 -29.26 -23.32
N GLN A 586 17.73 -29.47 -22.52
CA GLN A 586 16.44 -28.80 -22.73
C GLN A 586 16.57 -27.26 -22.76
N PRO A 587 17.35 -26.61 -21.88
CA PRO A 587 17.52 -25.16 -21.95
C PRO A 587 18.12 -24.67 -23.26
N ILE A 588 18.99 -25.48 -23.89
CA ILE A 588 19.64 -25.15 -25.15
C ILE A 588 18.63 -25.27 -26.31
N ILE A 589 17.82 -26.32 -26.32
CA ILE A 589 16.75 -26.51 -27.32
C ILE A 589 15.70 -25.41 -27.20
N ASP A 590 15.22 -25.11 -25.99
CA ASP A 590 14.25 -24.04 -25.73
C ASP A 590 14.78 -22.68 -26.22
N ARG A 591 16.08 -22.44 -26.04
CA ARG A 591 16.74 -21.21 -26.52
C ARG A 591 16.79 -21.15 -28.05
N ILE A 592 17.07 -22.26 -28.72
CA ILE A 592 17.09 -22.33 -30.18
C ILE A 592 15.69 -22.12 -30.74
N ASP A 593 14.69 -22.81 -30.19
CA ASP A 593 13.28 -22.73 -30.64
C ASP A 593 12.74 -21.30 -30.51
N LEU A 594 13.09 -20.62 -29.42
CA LEU A 594 12.76 -19.22 -29.21
C LEU A 594 13.38 -18.29 -30.29
N ILE A 595 14.63 -18.54 -30.68
CA ILE A 595 15.29 -17.77 -31.74
C ILE A 595 14.62 -18.06 -33.09
N LEU A 596 14.28 -19.33 -33.37
CA LEU A 596 13.60 -19.75 -34.60
C LEU A 596 12.20 -19.15 -34.73
N ASP A 597 11.42 -19.15 -33.67
CA ASP A 597 10.09 -18.53 -33.68
C ASP A 597 10.18 -17.02 -33.96
N LYS A 598 11.21 -16.36 -33.44
CA LYS A 598 11.46 -14.96 -33.79
C LYS A 598 11.90 -14.79 -35.25
N LEU A 599 12.66 -15.72 -35.82
CA LEU A 599 13.04 -15.69 -37.24
C LEU A 599 11.83 -15.89 -38.16
N LYS A 600 10.86 -16.72 -37.76
CA LYS A 600 9.59 -16.92 -38.49
C LYS A 600 8.76 -15.64 -38.58
N ASP A 601 8.83 -14.75 -37.60
CA ASP A 601 8.17 -13.43 -37.69
C ASP A 601 8.67 -12.60 -38.89
N TYR A 602 9.90 -12.86 -39.37
CA TYR A 602 10.51 -12.14 -40.50
C TYR A 602 10.40 -12.90 -41.82
N ASP A 603 10.62 -14.23 -41.82
CA ASP A 603 10.61 -15.06 -43.03
C ASP A 603 10.29 -16.54 -42.68
N ALA A 604 9.00 -16.81 -42.41
CA ALA A 604 8.52 -18.14 -42.02
C ALA A 604 8.80 -19.21 -43.09
N GLU A 605 8.56 -18.89 -44.37
CA GLU A 605 8.79 -19.81 -45.48
C GLU A 605 10.26 -20.24 -45.58
N LEU A 606 11.20 -19.30 -45.36
CA LEU A 606 12.63 -19.63 -45.34
C LEU A 606 13.02 -20.57 -44.21
N VAL A 607 12.48 -20.33 -43.00
CA VAL A 607 12.76 -21.17 -41.82
C VAL A 607 12.18 -22.58 -42.04
N GLU A 608 10.92 -22.70 -42.45
CA GLU A 608 10.27 -23.98 -42.70
C GLU A 608 10.95 -24.79 -43.82
N ARG A 609 11.35 -24.12 -44.90
CA ARG A 609 12.10 -24.76 -45.99
C ARG A 609 13.43 -25.34 -45.50
N ILE A 610 14.22 -24.57 -44.75
CA ILE A 610 15.52 -25.03 -44.25
C ILE A 610 15.36 -26.13 -43.19
N MET A 611 14.29 -26.06 -42.37
CA MET A 611 13.95 -27.16 -41.45
C MET A 611 13.73 -28.47 -42.21
N SER A 612 12.92 -28.45 -43.28
CA SER A 612 12.69 -29.64 -44.13
C SER A 612 13.99 -30.14 -44.77
N GLU A 613 14.82 -29.23 -45.30
CA GLU A 613 16.12 -29.59 -45.90
C GLU A 613 17.05 -30.27 -44.87
N ILE A 614 17.05 -29.84 -43.60
CA ILE A 614 17.86 -30.47 -42.54
C ILE A 614 17.29 -31.83 -42.12
N GLU A 615 15.98 -32.00 -42.09
CA GLU A 615 15.35 -33.32 -41.88
C GLU A 615 15.74 -34.32 -42.98
N GLU A 616 15.94 -33.82 -44.20
CA GLU A 616 16.45 -34.59 -45.36
C GLU A 616 17.98 -34.82 -45.33
N GLY A 617 18.71 -34.23 -44.38
CA GLY A 617 20.13 -34.45 -44.15
C GLY A 617 21.07 -33.32 -44.62
N GLU A 618 20.54 -32.20 -45.14
CA GLU A 618 21.32 -31.07 -45.65
C GLU A 618 21.80 -30.14 -44.52
N LEU A 619 22.72 -30.63 -43.67
CA LEU A 619 23.30 -29.89 -42.55
C LEU A 619 24.32 -28.83 -43.02
N ASP A 620 24.56 -27.81 -42.19
CA ASP A 620 25.69 -26.90 -42.36
C ASP A 620 27.01 -27.68 -42.31
N PHE A 621 27.99 -27.26 -43.12
CA PHE A 621 29.26 -27.96 -43.30
C PHE A 621 30.00 -28.28 -41.98
N TYR A 622 29.99 -27.35 -41.01
CA TYR A 622 30.64 -27.59 -39.73
C TYR A 622 29.93 -28.71 -38.95
N TRP A 623 28.59 -28.71 -38.94
CA TRP A 623 27.78 -29.68 -38.22
C TRP A 623 27.70 -31.04 -38.92
N ALA A 624 27.67 -31.05 -40.25
CA ALA A 624 27.77 -32.27 -41.05
C ALA A 624 29.06 -33.04 -40.72
N LYS A 625 30.21 -32.35 -40.72
CA LYS A 625 31.49 -32.94 -40.32
C LYS A 625 31.54 -33.41 -38.88
N LYS A 626 30.92 -32.66 -37.96
CA LYS A 626 30.86 -33.02 -36.54
C LYS A 626 29.99 -34.26 -36.33
N LEU A 627 28.89 -34.39 -37.08
CA LEU A 627 28.02 -35.56 -37.06
C LEU A 627 28.70 -36.78 -37.67
N GLU A 628 29.39 -36.62 -38.82
CA GLU A 628 30.19 -37.66 -39.46
C GLU A 628 31.27 -38.20 -38.51
N MET A 629 32.00 -37.31 -37.81
CA MET A 629 32.95 -37.71 -36.77
C MET A 629 32.30 -38.54 -35.67
N PHE A 630 31.08 -38.19 -35.22
CA PHE A 630 30.37 -38.98 -34.21
C PHE A 630 29.93 -40.36 -34.76
N MET A 631 29.60 -40.45 -36.04
CA MET A 631 29.27 -41.73 -36.71
C MET A 631 30.52 -42.61 -36.87
N GLU A 632 31.66 -42.04 -37.28
CA GLU A 632 32.95 -42.76 -37.37
C GLU A 632 33.44 -43.31 -36.03
N LEU A 633 33.10 -42.62 -34.94
CA LEU A 633 33.40 -43.04 -33.57
C LEU A 633 32.37 -44.04 -33.01
N GLU A 634 31.42 -44.51 -33.82
CA GLU A 634 30.29 -45.38 -33.43
C GLU A 634 29.45 -44.81 -32.26
N LEU A 635 29.50 -43.49 -32.07
CA LEU A 635 28.75 -42.80 -31.01
C LEU A 635 27.32 -42.52 -31.41
N ILE A 636 26.99 -42.56 -32.72
CA ILE A 636 25.66 -42.39 -33.32
C ILE A 636 25.52 -43.41 -34.46
N VAL A 637 24.35 -44.05 -34.57
CA VAL A 637 24.00 -44.99 -35.67
C VAL A 637 23.35 -44.26 -36.83
#